data_AF-A0A820QVN9-F1
#
_entry.id   AF-A0A820QVN9-F1
#
_cell.length_a   1.000
_cell.length_b   1.000
_cell.length_c   1.000
_cell.angle_alpha   90.00
_cell.angle_beta   90.00
_cell.angle_gamma   90.00
#
_symmetry.space_group_name_H-M   'P 1'
#
loop_
_entity.id
_entity.type
_entity.pdbx_description
1 polymer ?
#
loop_
_entity_poly.entity_id
_entity_poly.type
_entity_poly.pdbx_seq_one_letter_code
_entity_poly.pdbx_strand_id
1 'polypeptide(L)'
;MSSTSNLKNLQISILHFWNRGIRSVSRMRREASIPLRTIYYNIDKLKQTGSLQHRGGNGRPRVLDGLEKKTIGQFIKSTTKKDLEVVVEVITVFSKQTTLLK
;
A
#
# COMPACT_ATOMS: atom_id res chain seq x y z
N MET A 1 17.93 -16.11 14.95
CA MET A 1 16.76 -16.05 14.04
C MET A 1 15.54 -15.66 14.87
N SER A 2 14.73 -14.63 14.62
CA SER A 2 14.71 -13.57 13.61
C SER A 2 13.73 -12.49 14.13
N SER A 3 14.21 -11.36 14.65
CA SER A 3 13.33 -10.30 15.19
C SER A 3 12.34 -9.76 14.14
N THR A 4 12.68 -9.89 12.86
CA THR A 4 11.86 -9.48 11.72
C THR A 4 10.70 -10.43 11.45
N SER A 5 10.84 -11.74 11.69
CA SER A 5 9.73 -12.69 11.52
C SER A 5 8.66 -12.48 12.59
N ASN A 6 9.07 -12.18 13.83
CA ASN A 6 8.15 -11.88 14.91
C ASN A 6 7.32 -10.61 14.62
N LEU A 7 7.98 -9.52 14.19
CA LEU A 7 7.28 -8.29 13.79
C LEU A 7 6.27 -8.50 12.65
N LYS A 8 6.64 -9.28 11.63
CA LYS A 8 5.73 -9.64 10.54
C LYS A 8 4.51 -10.40 11.05
N ASN A 9 4.70 -11.39 11.93
CA ASN A 9 3.60 -12.16 12.51
C ASN A 9 2.65 -11.27 13.33
N LEU A 10 3.18 -10.33 14.13
CA LEU A 10 2.35 -9.37 14.87
C LEU A 10 1.51 -8.50 13.93
N GLN A 11 2.10 -8.00 12.84
CA GLN A 11 1.39 -7.20 11.84
C GLN A 11 0.29 -8.00 11.14
N ILE A 12 0.56 -9.25 10.78
CA ILE A 12 -0.43 -10.16 10.17
C ILE A 12 -1.61 -10.37 11.12
N SER A 13 -1.35 -10.63 12.40
CA SER A 13 -2.41 -10.82 13.40
C SER A 13 -3.27 -9.56 13.56
N ILE A 14 -2.67 -8.38 13.63
CA ILE A 14 -3.42 -7.10 13.72
C ILE A 14 -4.26 -6.88 12.46
N LEU A 15 -3.70 -7.14 11.28
CA LEU A 15 -4.41 -7.02 10.01
C LEU A 15 -5.60 -7.98 9.93
N HIS A 16 -5.44 -9.21 10.42
CA HIS A 16 -6.53 -10.19 10.51
C HIS A 16 -7.70 -9.66 11.35
N PHE A 17 -7.44 -9.13 12.55
CA PHE A 17 -8.49 -8.53 13.37
C PHE A 17 -9.15 -7.33 12.71
N TRP A 18 -8.35 -6.46 12.10
CA TRP A 18 -8.83 -5.28 11.39
C TRP A 18 -9.81 -5.62 10.26
N ASN A 19 -9.46 -6.62 9.45
CA ASN A 19 -10.26 -7.10 8.32
C ASN A 19 -11.55 -7.77 8.78
N ARG A 20 -11.57 -8.37 9.97
CA ARG A 20 -12.78 -8.91 10.62
C ARG A 20 -13.63 -7.85 11.32
N GLY A 21 -13.28 -6.56 11.19
CA GLY A 21 -13.98 -5.45 11.85
C GLY A 21 -13.73 -5.34 13.35
N ILE A 22 -12.82 -6.13 13.91
CA ILE A 22 -12.48 -6.08 15.33
C ILE A 22 -11.54 -4.90 15.55
N ARG A 23 -12.02 -3.83 16.21
CA ARG A 23 -11.22 -2.61 16.51
C ARG A 23 -10.86 -2.45 17.98
N SER A 24 -11.28 -3.38 18.84
CA SER A 24 -10.99 -3.36 20.27
C SER A 24 -9.54 -3.77 20.56
N VAL A 25 -8.75 -2.82 21.06
CA VAL A 25 -7.35 -3.03 21.45
C VAL A 25 -7.23 -4.08 22.55
N SER A 26 -8.10 -4.03 23.57
CA SER A 26 -8.11 -4.98 24.68
C SER A 26 -8.34 -6.42 24.20
N ARG A 27 -9.20 -6.59 23.18
CA ARG A 27 -9.46 -7.90 22.58
C ARG A 27 -8.24 -8.42 21.82
N MET A 28 -7.61 -7.59 20.99
CA MET A 28 -6.39 -7.96 20.25
C MET A 28 -5.25 -8.34 21.19
N ARG A 29 -5.06 -7.59 22.28
CA ARG A 29 -4.04 -7.88 23.30
C ARG A 29 -4.28 -9.25 23.95
N ARG A 30 -5.52 -9.55 24.32
CA ARG A 30 -5.86 -10.80 24.99
C ARG A 30 -5.74 -12.00 24.05
N GLU A 31 -6.18 -11.87 22.80
CA GLU A 31 -6.23 -13.00 21.86
C GLU A 31 -4.88 -13.29 21.20
N ALA A 32 -4.05 -12.27 20.96
CA ALA A 32 -2.78 -12.44 20.24
C ALA A 32 -1.53 -12.06 21.06
N SER A 33 -1.67 -11.76 22.35
CA SER A 33 -0.55 -11.42 23.26
C SER A 33 0.36 -10.28 22.75
N ILE A 34 -0.22 -9.34 21.99
CA ILE A 34 0.51 -8.24 21.36
C ILE A 34 0.65 -7.07 22.35
N PRO A 35 1.83 -6.43 22.47
CA PRO A 35 1.99 -5.22 23.27
C PRO A 35 1.05 -4.09 22.85
N LEU A 36 0.48 -3.37 23.82
CA LEU A 36 -0.49 -2.28 23.57
C LEU A 36 0.07 -1.23 22.60
N ARG A 37 1.32 -0.80 22.81
CA ARG A 37 1.99 0.19 21.96
C ARG A 37 2.02 -0.25 20.50
N THR A 38 2.30 -1.54 20.25
CA THR A 38 2.34 -2.12 18.91
C THR A 38 0.96 -2.14 18.29
N ILE A 39 -0.08 -2.47 19.05
CA ILE A 39 -1.47 -2.45 18.56
C ILE A 39 -1.87 -1.04 18.15
N TYR A 40 -1.68 -0.05 19.05
CA TYR A 40 -2.03 1.35 18.77
C TYR A 40 -1.31 1.89 17.53
N TYR A 41 0.02 1.71 17.46
CA TYR A 41 0.81 2.18 16.34
C TYR A 41 0.31 1.61 15.00
N ASN A 42 0.04 0.30 14.93
CA ASN A 42 -0.41 -0.34 13.70
C ASN A 42 -1.87 0.02 13.36
N ILE A 43 -2.74 0.18 14.34
CA ILE A 43 -4.12 0.67 14.12
C ILE A 43 -4.09 2.08 13.55
N ASP A 44 -3.30 2.99 14.11
CA ASP A 44 -3.21 4.36 13.62
C ASP A 44 -2.60 4.40 12.21
N LYS A 45 -1.60 3.56 11.95
CA LYS A 45 -1.07 3.36 10.59
C LYS A 45 -2.16 2.88 9.62
N LEU A 46 -2.95 1.87 9.99
CA LEU A 46 -4.06 1.37 9.17
C LEU A 46 -5.13 2.44 8.90
N LYS A 47 -5.46 3.28 9.89
CA LYS A 47 -6.38 4.41 9.70
C LYS A 47 -5.83 5.43 8.69
N GLN A 48 -4.53 5.69 8.73
CA GLN A 48 -3.89 6.70 7.87
C GLN A 48 -3.65 6.22 6.44
N THR A 49 -3.20 4.98 6.26
CA THR A 49 -2.71 4.48 4.96
C THR A 49 -3.50 3.30 4.40
N GLY A 50 -4.42 2.72 5.17
CA GLY A 50 -5.10 1.48 4.81
C GLY A 50 -4.17 0.25 4.75
N SER A 51 -2.90 0.39 5.13
CA SER A 51 -1.88 -0.65 4.91
C SER A 51 -0.81 -0.66 6.01
N LEU A 52 -0.43 -1.86 6.44
CA LEU A 52 0.71 -2.07 7.35
C LEU A 52 2.05 -2.18 6.64
N GLN A 53 2.08 -2.14 5.31
CA GLN A 53 3.32 -2.18 4.53
C GLN A 53 4.29 -1.11 5.01
N HIS A 54 5.56 -1.47 5.10
CA HIS A 54 6.61 -0.50 5.45
C HIS A 54 6.58 0.61 4.39
N ARG A 55 6.56 1.89 4.79
CA ARG A 55 6.77 2.98 3.83
C ARG A 55 8.17 2.75 3.26
N GLY A 56 8.29 2.55 1.95
CA GLY A 56 9.61 2.48 1.31
C GLY A 56 10.46 3.62 1.84
N GLY A 57 11.72 3.32 2.23
CA GLY A 57 12.55 4.31 2.93
C GLY A 57 12.58 5.63 2.18
N ASN A 58 12.66 6.74 2.91
CA ASN A 58 12.87 8.09 2.37
C ASN A 58 14.32 8.23 1.82
N GLY A 59 14.78 7.25 1.06
CA GLY A 59 16.06 7.31 0.38
C GLY A 59 16.02 8.35 -0.74
N ARG A 60 17.21 8.71 -1.23
CA ARG A 60 17.34 9.53 -2.44
C ARG A 60 16.53 8.88 -3.57
N PRO A 61 15.64 9.61 -4.25
CA PRO A 61 14.97 9.09 -5.44
C PRO A 61 16.01 8.49 -6.38
N ARG A 62 15.76 7.26 -6.83
CA ARG A 62 16.65 6.58 -7.77
C ARG A 62 16.72 7.43 -9.03
N VAL A 63 17.92 7.91 -9.37
CA VAL A 63 18.17 8.55 -10.65
C VAL A 63 18.20 7.44 -11.70
N LEU A 64 17.35 7.56 -12.71
CA LEU A 64 17.35 6.66 -13.86
C LEU A 64 18.72 6.67 -14.54
N ASP A 65 19.21 5.50 -14.93
CA ASP A 65 20.45 5.41 -15.71
C ASP A 65 20.24 5.88 -17.17
N GLY A 66 21.32 5.98 -17.95
CA GLY A 66 21.26 6.49 -19.31
C GLY A 66 20.41 5.63 -20.26
N LEU A 67 20.40 4.31 -20.04
CA LEU A 67 19.63 3.37 -20.85
C LEU A 67 18.14 3.49 -20.53
N GLU A 68 17.78 3.51 -19.25
CA GLU A 68 16.41 3.69 -18.77
C GLU A 68 15.80 4.98 -19.30
N LYS A 69 16.55 6.09 -19.26
CA LYS A 69 16.11 7.38 -19.82
C LYS A 69 15.86 7.27 -21.33
N LYS A 70 16.73 6.59 -22.07
CA LYS A 70 16.60 6.41 -23.52
C LYS A 70 15.38 5.55 -23.86
N THR A 71 15.19 4.43 -23.16
CA THR A 71 14.05 3.52 -23.35
C THR A 71 12.73 4.22 -23.06
N ILE A 72 12.65 4.96 -21.95
CA ILE A 72 11.46 5.77 -21.62
C ILE A 72 11.23 6.85 -22.69
N GLY A 73 12.29 7.53 -23.13
CA GLY A 73 12.19 8.53 -24.19
C GLY A 73 11.70 7.95 -25.52
N GLN A 74 12.12 6.72 -25.88
CA GLN A 74 11.63 6.00 -27.06
C GLN A 74 10.16 5.61 -26.90
N PHE A 75 9.78 5.07 -25.74
CA PHE A 75 8.40 4.71 -25.44
C PHE A 75 7.46 5.92 -25.52
N ILE A 76 7.86 7.06 -24.96
CA ILE A 76 7.08 8.31 -25.04
C ILE A 76 6.97 8.78 -26.49
N LYS A 77 8.05 8.69 -27.28
CA LYS A 77 8.04 9.08 -28.70
C LYS A 77 7.20 8.15 -29.58
N SER A 78 7.15 6.87 -29.27
CA SER A 78 6.36 5.88 -30.01
C SER A 78 4.88 5.88 -29.60
N THR A 79 4.56 6.40 -28.42
CA THR A 79 3.19 6.56 -27.96
C THR A 79 2.53 7.69 -28.74
N THR A 80 1.50 7.36 -29.52
CA THR A 80 0.72 8.39 -30.22
C THR A 80 -0.30 9.00 -29.27
N LYS A 81 -0.72 10.25 -29.53
CA LYS A 81 -1.69 10.97 -28.69
C LYS A 81 -2.99 10.16 -28.46
N LYS A 82 -3.37 9.33 -29.44
CA LYS A 82 -4.50 8.40 -29.37
C LYS A 82 -4.35 7.32 -28.30
N ASP A 83 -3.14 6.80 -28.10
CA ASP A 83 -2.88 5.77 -27.09
C ASP A 83 -3.00 6.36 -25.66
N LEU A 84 -2.62 7.63 -25.48
CA LEU A 84 -2.79 8.35 -24.22
C LEU A 84 -4.25 8.67 -23.93
N GLU A 85 -5.03 9.06 -24.95
CA GLU A 85 -6.48 9.28 -24.82
C GLU A 85 -7.21 8.00 -24.40
N VAL A 86 -6.87 6.85 -25.00
CA VAL A 86 -7.43 5.55 -24.60
C VAL A 86 -7.13 5.22 -23.15
N VAL A 87 -5.89 5.44 -22.68
CA VAL A 87 -5.54 5.17 -21.28
C VAL A 87 -6.28 6.10 -20.31
N VAL A 88 -6.42 7.39 -20.63
CA VAL A 88 -7.20 8.33 -19.82
C VAL A 88 -8.68 7.94 -19.79
N GLU A 89 -9.24 7.53 -20.93
CA GLU A 89 -10.65 7.11 -21.03
C GLU A 89 -10.90 5.86 -20.19
N VAL A 90 -10.04 4.83 -20.28
CA VAL A 90 -10.12 3.61 -19.46
C VAL A 90 -10.06 3.93 -17.97
N ILE A 91 -9.11 4.78 -17.53
CA ILE A 91 -8.99 5.18 -16.12
C ILE A 91 -10.24 5.92 -15.65
N THR A 92 -10.78 6.81 -16.49
CA THR A 92 -11.96 7.62 -16.17
C THR A 92 -13.23 6.75 -16.06
N VAL A 93 -13.38 5.77 -16.96
CA VAL A 93 -14.49 4.80 -16.92
C VAL A 93 -14.40 3.93 -15.66
N PHE A 94 -13.21 3.45 -15.29
CA PHE A 94 -13.00 2.66 -14.07
C PHE A 94 -13.29 3.47 -12.80
N SER A 95 -12.87 4.74 -12.76
CA SER A 95 -13.16 5.66 -11.66
C SER A 95 -14.67 5.95 -11.52
N LYS A 96 -15.42 6.02 -12.64
CA LYS A 96 -16.87 6.25 -12.60
C LYS A 96 -17.64 5.02 -12.14
N GLN A 97 -17.28 3.81 -12.60
CA GLN A 97 -17.92 2.57 -12.15
C GLN A 97 -17.76 2.33 -10.64
N THR A 98 -16.59 2.65 -10.08
CA THR A 98 -16.34 2.52 -8.64
C THR A 98 -17.11 3.54 -7.79
N THR A 99 -17.62 4.61 -8.39
CA THR A 99 -18.45 5.62 -7.71
C THR A 99 -19.94 5.26 -7.74
N LEU A 100 -20.38 4.46 -8.72
CA LEU A 100 -21.76 3.98 -8.89
C LEU A 100 -22.08 2.69 -8.12
N LEU A 101 -21.09 2.08 -7.45
CA LEU A 101 -21.22 0.88 -6.62
C LEU A 101 -21.22 1.18 -5.11
N LYS A 102 -21.55 2.41 -4.72
CA LYS A 102 -21.79 2.79 -3.31
C LYS A 102 -23.26 3.04 -3.04
#